data_AF-A0A9D4F7T4-F1
#
_entry.id   AF-A0A9D4F7T4-F1
#
_cell.length_a   1.000
_cell.length_b   1.000
_cell.length_c   1.000
_cell.angle_alpha   90.00
_cell.angle_beta   90.00
_cell.angle_gamma   90.00
#
_symmetry.space_group_name_H-M   'P 1'
#
loop_
_entity.id
_entity.type
_entity.pdbx_description
1 polymer ?
#
loop_
_entity_poly.entity_id
_entity_poly.type
_entity_poly.pdbx_seq_one_letter_code
_entity_poly.pdbx_strand_id
1 'polypeptide(L)'
;MLLLLLLLLLLLLLLLLLLLLLLLLLLLLLLLLLLLLLLLQLPLLLLLLLLLLLLLLLLLLLLLLLLLLLLLLLLLLLLLLVLLLLVLLPPPPPPPPPPPPPPSPPPPPPSPPLLLLLLLPLLLLLLPLLLLLLLLLLLLPLLLLLLLLLLLLLLLLLLLLLLLLLLLLLLLLLLLLLLLLLLLQLLLLLLLLLLLLLLLLLLLLLLLLLLLLLHHHHYHHHHHHHHSQ
;
A
#
# COMPACT_ATOMS: atom_id res chain seq x y z
N MET A 1 -54.27 32.58 -30.53
CA MET A 1 -54.13 31.13 -30.26
C MET A 1 -52.75 30.60 -30.65
N LEU A 2 -52.26 30.80 -31.89
CA LEU A 2 -50.95 30.31 -32.34
C LEU A 2 -49.76 30.79 -31.48
N LEU A 3 -49.78 32.05 -31.06
CA LEU A 3 -48.77 32.65 -30.18
C LEU A 3 -48.64 31.91 -28.83
N LEU A 4 -49.78 31.51 -28.25
CA LEU A 4 -49.83 30.79 -26.98
C LEU A 4 -49.25 29.39 -27.11
N LEU A 5 -49.52 28.71 -28.23
CA LEU A 5 -48.97 27.39 -28.53
C LEU A 5 -47.45 27.43 -28.69
N LEU A 6 -46.94 28.45 -29.37
CA LEU A 6 -45.49 28.66 -29.53
C LEU A 6 -44.81 28.89 -28.17
N LEU A 7 -45.42 29.69 -27.31
CA LEU A 7 -44.93 29.95 -25.96
C LEU A 7 -44.87 28.66 -25.12
N LEU A 8 -45.93 27.84 -25.19
CA LEU A 8 -46.00 26.56 -24.47
C LEU A 8 -44.91 25.59 -24.96
N LEU A 9 -44.70 25.50 -26.27
CA LEU A 9 -43.68 24.64 -26.87
C LEU A 9 -42.28 25.05 -26.42
N LEU A 10 -42.00 26.35 -26.38
CA LEU A 10 -40.72 26.84 -25.92
C LEU A 10 -40.50 26.56 -24.44
N LEU A 11 -41.52 26.78 -23.60
CA LEU A 11 -41.46 26.46 -22.18
C LEU A 11 -41.16 24.98 -21.94
N LEU A 12 -41.76 24.10 -22.75
CA LEU A 12 -41.49 22.66 -22.69
C LEU A 12 -40.04 22.32 -23.09
N LEU A 13 -39.53 22.94 -24.16
CA LEU A 13 -38.15 22.75 -24.60
C LEU A 13 -37.15 23.22 -23.53
N LEU A 14 -37.45 24.34 -22.89
CA LEU A 14 -36.67 24.89 -21.79
C LEU A 14 -36.62 23.92 -20.60
N LEU A 15 -37.77 23.37 -20.22
CA LEU A 15 -37.87 22.39 -19.14
C LEU A 15 -37.08 21.12 -19.46
N LEU A 16 -37.15 20.64 -20.70
CA LEU A 16 -36.39 19.48 -21.15
C LEU A 16 -34.87 19.73 -21.09
N LEU A 17 -34.43 20.92 -21.53
CA LEU A 17 -33.02 21.31 -21.45
C LEU A 17 -32.53 21.33 -20.00
N LEU A 18 -33.33 21.90 -19.09
CA LEU A 18 -33.03 21.92 -17.66
C LEU A 18 -32.94 20.51 -17.07
N LEU A 19 -33.84 19.61 -17.45
CA LEU A 19 -33.83 18.21 -17.01
C LEU A 19 -32.59 17.48 -17.51
N LEU A 20 -32.22 17.67 -18.78
CA LEU A 20 -31.02 17.06 -19.37
C LEU A 20 -29.75 17.55 -18.64
N LEU A 21 -29.69 18.85 -18.36
CA LEU A 21 -28.60 19.47 -17.63
C LEU A 21 -28.47 18.89 -16.20
N LEU A 22 -29.60 18.71 -15.52
CA LEU A 22 -29.65 18.08 -14.19
C LEU A 22 -29.17 16.62 -14.25
N LEU A 23 -29.60 15.86 -15.27
CA LEU A 23 -29.18 14.48 -15.45
C LEU A 23 -27.67 14.38 -15.70
N LEU A 24 -27.11 15.27 -16.52
CA LEU A 24 -25.67 15.33 -16.78
C LEU A 24 -24.89 15.60 -15.50
N LEU A 25 -25.35 16.55 -14.68
CA LEU A 25 -24.76 16.86 -13.39
C LEU A 25 -24.78 15.63 -12.46
N LEU A 26 -25.90 14.92 -12.40
CA LEU A 26 -26.04 13.70 -11.59
C LEU A 26 -25.07 12.60 -12.05
N LEU A 27 -24.96 12.40 -13.37
CA LEU A 27 -24.05 11.40 -13.93
C LEU A 27 -22.59 11.73 -13.59
N LEU A 28 -22.21 13.00 -13.71
CA LEU A 28 -20.86 13.44 -13.34
C LEU A 28 -20.59 13.21 -11.86
N LEU A 29 -21.56 13.54 -10.99
CA LEU A 29 -21.44 13.30 -9.55
C LEU A 29 -21.28 11.79 -9.24
N LEU A 30 -22.00 10.93 -9.95
CA LEU A 30 -21.88 9.47 -9.79
C LEU A 30 -20.49 8.98 -10.21
N LEU A 31 -19.97 9.47 -11.34
CA LEU A 31 -18.62 9.14 -11.78
C LEU A 31 -17.56 9.61 -10.77
N LEU A 32 -17.77 10.79 -10.20
CA LEU A 32 -16.95 11.34 -9.12
C LEU A 32 -16.88 10.42 -7.92
N LEU A 33 -18.04 9.95 -7.48
CA LEU A 33 -18.19 9.06 -6.34
C LEU A 33 -17.51 7.72 -6.59
N LEU A 34 -17.66 7.17 -7.81
CA LEU A 34 -16.99 5.94 -8.20
C LEU A 34 -15.47 6.09 -8.19
N LEU A 35 -14.96 7.19 -8.76
CA LEU A 35 -13.53 7.50 -8.75
C LEU A 35 -13.00 7.61 -7.32
N LEU A 36 -13.72 8.32 -6.45
CA LEU A 36 -13.38 8.44 -5.03
C LEU A 36 -13.34 7.08 -4.34
N LEU A 37 -14.31 6.21 -4.62
CA LEU A 37 -14.38 4.87 -4.02
C LEU A 37 -13.19 4.00 -4.46
N LEU A 38 -12.86 3.97 -5.75
CA LEU A 38 -11.71 3.23 -6.27
C LEU A 38 -10.40 3.74 -5.65
N LEU A 39 -10.30 5.05 -5.52
CA LEU A 39 -9.16 5.74 -4.96
C LEU A 39 -8.98 5.49 -3.45
N LEU A 40 -10.08 5.32 -2.72
CA LEU A 40 -10.08 4.87 -1.32
C LEU A 40 -9.65 3.39 -1.14
N GLN A 41 -9.79 2.54 -2.16
CA GLN A 41 -9.36 1.13 -2.08
C GLN A 41 -7.84 0.96 -2.16
N LEU A 42 -7.12 1.87 -2.82
CA LEU A 42 -5.66 1.81 -2.97
C LEU A 42 -4.90 1.76 -1.62
N PRO A 43 -5.13 2.66 -0.64
CA PRO A 43 -4.45 2.58 0.64
C PRO A 43 -4.79 1.30 1.42
N LEU A 44 -6.00 0.75 1.26
CA LEU A 44 -6.40 -0.51 1.90
C LEU A 44 -5.63 -1.71 1.33
N LEU A 45 -5.46 -1.77 0.00
CA LEU A 45 -4.64 -2.82 -0.64
C LEU A 45 -3.17 -2.72 -0.22
N LEU A 46 -2.64 -1.51 -0.11
CA LEU A 46 -1.26 -1.30 0.35
C LEU A 46 -1.09 -1.73 1.81
N LEU A 47 -2.05 -1.41 2.67
CA LEU A 47 -2.07 -1.88 4.06
C LEU A 47 -2.12 -3.41 4.16
N LEU A 48 -2.93 -4.07 3.32
CA LEU A 48 -3.00 -5.53 3.28
C LEU A 48 -1.66 -6.14 2.85
N LEU A 49 -1.02 -5.57 1.83
CA LEU A 49 0.30 -5.99 1.37
C LEU A 49 1.35 -5.85 2.49
N LEU A 50 1.31 -4.74 3.23
CA LEU A 50 2.18 -4.51 4.37
C LEU A 50 1.97 -5.58 5.46
N LEU A 51 0.71 -5.90 5.78
CA LEU A 51 0.39 -6.93 6.76
C LEU A 51 0.93 -8.30 6.32
N LEU A 52 0.78 -8.65 5.04
CA LEU A 52 1.29 -9.91 4.49
C LEU A 52 2.83 -9.97 4.58
N LEU A 53 3.51 -8.88 4.25
CA LEU A 53 4.97 -8.79 4.36
C LEU A 53 5.43 -8.98 5.81
N LEU A 54 4.74 -8.36 6.77
CA LEU A 54 5.02 -8.51 8.19
C LEU A 54 4.82 -9.96 8.66
N LEU A 55 3.77 -10.63 8.20
CA LEU A 55 3.51 -12.04 8.52
C LEU A 55 4.59 -12.96 7.96
N LEU A 56 4.99 -12.76 6.70
CA LEU A 56 6.05 -13.54 6.06
C LEU A 56 7.37 -13.38 6.82
N LEU A 57 7.68 -12.16 7.24
CA LEU A 57 8.84 -11.89 8.08
C LEU A 57 8.77 -12.65 9.40
N LEU A 58 7.65 -12.58 10.11
CA LEU A 58 7.50 -13.26 11.39
C LEU A 58 7.77 -14.77 11.23
N LEU A 59 7.28 -15.36 10.13
CA LEU A 59 7.53 -16.75 9.80
C LEU A 59 9.02 -17.02 9.52
N LEU A 60 9.69 -16.15 8.76
CA LEU A 60 11.12 -16.27 8.48
C LEU A 60 11.96 -16.18 9.77
N LEU A 61 11.60 -15.25 10.66
CA LEU A 61 12.25 -15.10 11.96
C LEU A 61 12.07 -16.36 12.82
N LEU A 62 10.87 -16.92 12.85
CA LEU A 62 10.58 -18.15 13.56
C LEU A 62 11.40 -19.33 13.02
N LEU A 63 11.49 -19.48 11.70
CA LEU A 63 12.28 -20.52 11.06
C LEU A 63 13.76 -20.38 11.40
N LEU A 64 14.28 -19.16 11.39
CA LEU A 64 15.67 -18.89 11.72
C LEU A 64 15.98 -19.18 13.20
N LEU A 65 15.06 -18.84 14.10
CA LEU A 65 15.15 -19.20 15.51
C LEU A 65 15.16 -20.72 15.71
N LEU A 66 14.31 -21.45 14.98
CA LEU A 66 14.28 -22.91 15.02
C LEU A 66 15.61 -23.51 14.53
N LEU A 67 16.18 -22.98 13.45
CA LEU A 67 17.48 -23.41 12.95
C LEU A 67 18.59 -23.17 13.98
N LEU A 68 18.59 -22.01 14.64
CA LEU A 68 19.53 -21.69 15.70
C LEU A 68 19.43 -22.68 16.86
N LEU A 69 18.21 -22.99 17.29
CA LEU A 69 17.96 -23.97 18.35
C LEU A 69 18.47 -25.36 17.98
N LEU A 70 18.24 -25.79 16.74
CA LEU A 70 18.76 -27.07 16.23
C LEU A 70 20.29 -27.10 16.22
N LEU A 71 20.93 -26.01 15.81
CA LEU A 71 22.39 -25.89 15.80
C LEU A 71 22.97 -26.00 17.22
N LEU A 72 22.33 -25.33 18.18
CA LEU A 72 22.71 -25.40 19.58
C LEU A 72 22.55 -26.82 20.14
N LEU A 73 21.45 -27.50 19.81
CA LEU A 73 21.21 -28.88 20.21
C LEU A 73 22.28 -29.82 19.65
N LEU A 74 22.65 -29.65 18.37
CA LEU A 74 23.72 -30.43 17.74
C LEU A 74 25.07 -30.22 18.44
N LEU A 75 25.40 -28.96 18.77
CA LEU A 75 26.61 -28.63 19.53
C LEU A 75 26.61 -29.33 20.90
N LEU A 76 25.49 -29.28 21.61
CA LEU A 76 25.34 -29.92 22.91
C LEU A 76 25.53 -31.44 22.81
N LEU A 77 24.93 -32.08 21.79
CA LEU A 77 25.07 -33.51 21.54
C LEU A 77 26.52 -33.89 21.23
N LEU A 78 27.20 -33.10 20.41
CA LEU A 78 28.62 -33.31 20.08
C LEU A 78 29.49 -33.21 21.34
N LEU A 79 29.24 -32.22 22.19
CA LEU A 79 29.97 -32.05 23.44
C LEU A 79 29.74 -33.23 24.39
N LEU A 80 28.48 -33.67 24.52
CA LEU A 80 28.13 -34.83 25.32
C LEU A 80 28.84 -36.10 24.84
N LEU A 81 28.92 -36.31 23.52
CA LEU A 81 29.63 -37.44 22.94
C LEU A 81 31.13 -37.42 23.29
N VAL A 82 31.78 -36.25 23.18
CA VAL A 82 33.19 -36.10 23.56
C VAL A 82 33.39 -36.39 25.04
N LEU A 83 32.52 -35.87 25.91
CA LEU A 83 32.58 -36.11 27.34
C LEU A 83 32.40 -37.60 27.67
N LEU A 84 31.43 -38.27 27.05
CA LEU A 84 31.18 -39.70 27.22
C LEU A 84 32.40 -40.53 26.80
N LEU A 85 33.02 -40.21 25.66
CA LEU A 85 34.25 -40.84 25.20
C LEU A 85 35.39 -40.67 26.21
N LEU A 86 35.48 -39.52 26.88
CA LEU A 86 36.52 -39.25 27.87
C LEU A 86 36.29 -40.00 29.19
N VAL A 87 35.04 -40.15 29.63
CA VAL A 87 34.67 -40.90 30.84
C VAL A 87 34.84 -42.41 30.65
N LEU A 88 34.62 -42.93 29.44
CA LEU A 88 34.81 -44.35 29.13
C LEU A 88 36.29 -44.77 29.04
N LEU A 89 37.25 -43.84 29.19
CA LEU A 89 38.66 -44.17 29.25
C LEU A 89 39.02 -44.81 30.61
N PRO A 90 39.59 -46.03 30.65
CA PRO A 90 39.97 -46.68 31.90
C PRO A 90 41.10 -45.90 32.61
N PRO A 91 41.15 -45.94 33.95
CA PRO A 91 42.12 -45.16 34.72
C PRO A 91 43.56 -45.65 34.49
N PRO A 92 44.57 -44.75 34.58
CA PRO A 92 45.97 -45.15 34.41
C PRO A 92 46.40 -46.13 35.52
N PRO A 93 47.22 -47.15 35.20
CA PRO A 93 47.71 -48.09 36.20
C PRO A 93 48.67 -47.41 37.21
N PRO A 94 48.76 -47.89 38.48
CA PRO A 94 49.61 -47.29 39.51
C PRO A 94 51.10 -47.41 39.17
N PRO A 95 51.94 -46.42 39.51
CA PRO A 95 53.35 -46.42 39.15
C PRO A 95 54.09 -47.62 39.76
N PRO A 96 55.01 -48.26 39.02
CA PRO A 96 55.76 -49.40 39.53
C PRO A 96 56.75 -48.94 40.61
N PRO A 97 57.00 -49.77 41.63
CA PRO A 97 57.86 -49.43 42.77
C PRO A 97 59.35 -49.21 42.37
N PRO A 98 60.13 -48.44 43.18
CA PRO A 98 61.47 -47.97 42.82
C PRO A 98 62.52 -49.09 42.84
N PRO A 99 63.36 -49.21 41.80
CA PRO A 99 64.42 -50.20 41.76
C PRO A 99 65.79 -49.69 42.30
N PRO A 100 66.73 -50.58 42.68
CA PRO A 100 68.12 -50.27 43.05
C PRO A 100 69.11 -50.07 41.84
N PRO A 101 70.35 -49.52 42.03
CA PRO A 101 71.27 -48.92 41.00
C PRO A 101 72.29 -49.93 40.37
N PRO A 102 73.22 -49.64 39.40
CA PRO A 102 73.87 -48.38 38.94
C PRO A 102 74.08 -48.26 37.36
N PRO A 103 74.86 -47.32 36.75
CA PRO A 103 74.53 -46.69 35.45
C PRO A 103 74.91 -47.48 34.18
N SER A 104 73.97 -47.63 33.25
CA SER A 104 74.23 -47.78 31.81
C SER A 104 73.09 -47.06 31.06
N PRO A 105 73.27 -46.70 29.77
CA PRO A 105 72.60 -45.58 29.15
C PRO A 105 71.07 -45.70 29.21
N PRO A 106 70.38 -44.55 29.22
CA PRO A 106 68.97 -44.46 29.53
C PRO A 106 68.12 -45.42 28.68
N PRO A 107 67.22 -46.20 29.30
CA PRO A 107 66.25 -47.03 28.60
C PRO A 107 65.27 -46.19 27.76
N PRO A 108 64.65 -46.82 26.74
CA PRO A 108 63.75 -46.14 25.82
C PRO A 108 62.48 -45.66 26.53
N PRO A 109 61.93 -44.51 26.12
CA PRO A 109 60.78 -43.89 26.75
C PRO A 109 59.54 -44.80 26.70
N PRO A 110 58.67 -44.75 27.73
CA PRO A 110 57.41 -45.49 27.75
C PRO A 110 56.57 -45.17 26.52
N SER A 111 56.00 -46.22 25.90
CA SER A 111 55.15 -46.08 24.72
C SER A 111 53.80 -45.47 25.11
N PRO A 112 53.32 -44.46 24.38
CA PRO A 112 52.07 -43.79 24.70
C PRO A 112 50.86 -44.73 24.53
N PRO A 113 49.79 -44.55 25.34
CA PRO A 113 48.61 -45.39 25.27
C PRO A 113 47.89 -45.19 23.93
N LEU A 114 47.63 -46.30 23.22
CA LEU A 114 47.10 -46.29 21.84
C LEU A 114 45.75 -45.58 21.70
N LEU A 115 44.93 -45.55 22.76
CA LEU A 115 43.69 -44.79 22.77
C LEU A 115 43.91 -43.28 22.65
N LEU A 116 44.94 -42.72 23.29
CA LEU A 116 45.28 -41.31 23.13
C LEU A 116 45.71 -41.01 21.69
N LEU A 117 46.42 -41.94 21.04
CA LEU A 117 46.84 -41.79 19.65
C LEU A 117 45.64 -41.72 18.69
N LEU A 118 44.56 -42.47 18.98
CA LEU A 118 43.33 -42.42 18.18
C LEU A 118 42.44 -41.22 18.54
N LEU A 119 42.44 -40.80 19.80
CA LEU A 119 41.66 -39.63 20.24
C LEU A 119 42.24 -38.32 19.73
N LEU A 120 43.57 -38.20 19.65
CA LEU A 120 44.25 -36.98 19.22
C LEU A 120 43.82 -36.50 17.82
N PRO A 121 43.82 -37.32 16.75
CA PRO A 121 43.37 -36.87 15.44
C PRO A 121 41.86 -36.59 15.40
N LEU A 122 41.05 -37.34 16.16
CA LEU A 122 39.62 -37.07 16.28
C LEU A 122 39.37 -35.70 16.92
N LEU A 123 40.11 -35.37 17.99
CA LEU A 123 40.07 -34.07 18.64
C LEU A 123 40.54 -32.96 17.68
N LEU A 124 41.64 -33.21 16.96
CA LEU A 124 42.19 -32.27 15.99
C LEU A 124 41.19 -31.98 14.85
N LEU A 125 40.38 -32.96 14.46
CA LEU A 125 39.31 -32.80 13.47
C LEU A 125 38.07 -32.11 14.06
N LEU A 126 37.73 -32.41 15.31
CA LEU A 126 36.55 -31.85 15.96
C LEU A 126 36.74 -30.37 16.32
N LEU A 127 37.96 -29.96 16.68
CA LEU A 127 38.28 -28.56 17.01
C LEU A 127 37.93 -27.56 15.89
N PRO A 128 38.36 -27.71 14.63
CA PRO A 128 37.98 -26.79 13.57
C PRO A 128 36.49 -26.85 13.25
N LEU A 129 35.84 -28.02 13.38
CA LEU A 129 34.40 -28.15 13.21
C LEU A 129 33.62 -27.38 14.30
N LEU A 130 34.06 -27.48 15.56
CA LEU A 130 33.52 -26.71 16.67
C LEU A 130 33.71 -25.20 16.46
N LEU A 131 34.89 -24.79 15.99
CA LEU A 131 35.19 -23.39 15.70
C LEU A 131 34.33 -22.86 14.54
N LEU A 132 34.13 -23.65 13.49
CA LEU A 132 33.23 -23.32 12.38
C LEU A 132 31.78 -23.20 12.88
N LEU A 133 31.34 -24.11 13.74
CA LEU A 133 30.01 -24.08 14.33
C LEU A 133 29.80 -22.82 15.19
N LEU A 134 30.80 -22.45 15.98
CA LEU A 134 30.79 -21.23 16.78
C LEU A 134 30.78 -19.98 15.90
N LEU A 135 31.55 -19.97 14.80
CA LEU A 135 31.54 -18.88 13.84
C LEU A 135 30.16 -18.73 13.20
N LEU A 136 29.53 -19.85 12.81
CA LEU A 136 28.17 -19.86 12.26
C LEU A 136 27.17 -19.34 13.30
N LEU A 137 27.31 -19.75 14.56
CA LEU A 137 26.49 -19.26 15.67
C LEU A 137 26.62 -17.74 15.88
N LEU A 138 27.80 -17.16 15.64
CA LEU A 138 28.04 -15.72 15.73
C LEU A 138 27.56 -14.96 14.50
N LEU A 139 27.71 -15.53 13.31
CA LEU A 139 27.34 -14.89 12.05
C LEU A 139 25.82 -14.84 11.86
N LEU A 140 25.11 -15.88 12.31
CA LEU A 140 23.66 -15.98 12.18
C LEU A 140 22.88 -14.82 12.84
N PRO A 141 23.16 -14.38 14.09
CA PRO A 141 22.52 -13.20 14.67
C PRO A 141 22.93 -11.89 13.99
N LEU A 142 24.15 -11.78 13.44
CA LEU A 142 24.56 -10.62 12.66
C LEU A 142 23.75 -10.53 11.35
N LEU A 143 23.59 -11.66 10.65
CA LEU A 143 22.75 -11.76 9.46
C LEU A 143 21.29 -11.39 9.78
N LEU A 144 20.78 -11.85 10.93
CA LEU A 144 19.45 -11.50 11.42
C LEU A 144 19.32 -9.99 11.66
N LEU A 145 20.30 -9.37 12.30
CA LEU A 145 20.31 -7.93 12.53
C LEU A 145 20.31 -7.15 11.21
N LEU A 146 21.12 -7.58 10.24
CA LEU A 146 21.17 -6.96 8.92
C LEU A 146 19.83 -7.09 8.18
N LEU A 147 19.23 -8.28 8.21
CA LEU A 147 17.92 -8.54 7.63
C LEU A 147 16.84 -7.65 8.28
N LEU A 148 16.86 -7.53 9.61
CA LEU A 148 15.95 -6.66 10.35
C LEU A 148 16.13 -5.18 9.97
N LEU A 149 17.38 -4.72 9.82
CA LEU A 149 17.67 -3.36 9.38
C LEU A 149 17.17 -3.08 7.97
N LEU A 150 17.45 -3.99 7.02
CA LEU A 150 17.00 -3.88 5.64
C LEU A 150 15.46 -3.83 5.57
N LEU A 151 14.79 -4.65 6.37
CA LEU A 151 13.36 -4.62 6.49
C LEU A 151 12.86 -3.30 7.08
N LEU A 152 13.46 -2.80 8.16
CA LEU A 152 13.06 -1.52 8.75
C LEU A 152 13.15 -0.41 7.69
N LEU A 153 14.20 -0.43 6.87
CA LEU A 153 14.34 0.50 5.75
C LEU A 153 13.23 0.32 4.71
N LEU A 154 12.92 -0.91 4.33
CA LEU A 154 11.83 -1.21 3.40
C LEU A 154 10.47 -0.74 3.95
N LEU A 155 10.21 -0.95 5.25
CA LEU A 155 9.01 -0.48 5.93
C LEU A 155 8.93 1.05 5.90
N LEU A 156 10.03 1.73 6.20
CA LEU A 156 10.11 3.19 6.16
C LEU A 156 9.83 3.71 4.74
N LEU A 157 10.43 3.08 3.73
CA LEU A 157 10.21 3.43 2.32
C LEU A 157 8.74 3.25 1.93
N LEU A 158 8.13 2.13 2.33
CA LEU A 158 6.72 1.87 2.06
C LEU A 158 5.81 2.89 2.76
N LEU A 159 6.13 3.25 4.00
CA LEU A 159 5.40 4.29 4.73
C LEU A 159 5.51 5.64 4.02
N LEU A 160 6.71 6.01 3.56
CA LEU A 160 6.92 7.22 2.79
C LEU A 160 6.11 7.21 1.48
N LEU A 161 6.10 6.07 0.78
CA LEU A 161 5.30 5.89 -0.42
C LEU A 161 3.80 6.04 -0.14
N LEU A 162 3.31 5.45 0.96
CA LEU A 162 1.92 5.60 1.39
C LEU A 162 1.58 7.07 1.69
N LEU A 163 2.47 7.78 2.38
CA LEU A 163 2.30 9.20 2.67
C LEU A 163 2.25 10.03 1.39
N LEU A 164 3.16 9.75 0.44
CA LEU A 164 3.18 10.41 -0.85
C LEU A 164 1.91 10.13 -1.65
N LEU A 165 1.46 8.87 -1.67
CA LEU A 165 0.21 8.46 -2.30
C LEU A 165 -0.97 9.23 -1.69
N LEU A 166 -1.03 9.34 -0.36
CA LEU A 166 -2.07 10.09 0.34
C LEU A 166 -2.02 11.59 0.00
N LEU A 167 -0.84 12.18 -0.11
CA LEU A 167 -0.69 13.57 -0.51
C LEU A 167 -1.19 13.79 -1.94
N LEU A 168 -0.83 12.89 -2.87
CA LEU A 168 -1.31 12.92 -4.24
C LEU A 168 -2.82 12.74 -4.30
N LEU A 169 -3.37 11.87 -3.46
CA LEU A 169 -4.81 11.67 -3.26
C LEU A 169 -5.51 12.98 -2.94
N LEU A 170 -4.98 13.68 -1.95
CA LEU A 170 -5.52 14.93 -1.45
C LEU A 170 -5.46 16.01 -2.53
N LEU A 171 -4.33 16.09 -3.23
CA LEU A 171 -4.16 17.03 -4.34
C LEU A 171 -5.17 16.75 -5.46
N LEU A 172 -5.35 15.49 -5.84
CA LEU A 172 -6.31 15.10 -6.85
C LEU A 172 -7.74 15.45 -6.41
N LEU A 173 -8.09 15.18 -5.14
CA LEU A 173 -9.38 15.55 -4.58
C LEU A 173 -9.61 17.07 -4.63
N LEU A 174 -8.59 17.86 -4.29
CA LEU A 174 -8.65 19.32 -4.35
C LEU A 174 -8.86 19.80 -5.79
N LEU A 175 -8.12 19.26 -6.75
CA LEU A 175 -8.27 19.58 -8.17
C LEU A 175 -9.68 19.23 -8.65
N LEU A 176 -10.17 18.07 -8.23
CA LEU A 176 -11.50 17.58 -8.58
C LEU A 176 -12.61 18.49 -8.02
N LEU A 177 -12.45 18.95 -6.78
CA LEU A 177 -13.33 19.92 -6.16
C LEU A 177 -13.31 21.24 -6.94
N LEU A 178 -12.12 21.73 -7.31
CA LEU A 178 -11.97 22.95 -8.11
C LEU A 178 -12.67 22.82 -9.46
N LEU A 179 -12.51 21.68 -10.14
CA LEU A 179 -13.17 21.40 -11.40
C LEU A 179 -14.70 21.39 -11.25
N LEU A 180 -15.20 20.77 -10.17
CA LEU A 180 -16.62 20.76 -9.85
C LEU A 180 -17.16 22.18 -9.62
N LEU A 181 -16.42 23.02 -8.88
CA LEU A 181 -16.78 24.41 -8.65
C LEU A 181 -16.83 25.21 -9.96
N LEU A 182 -15.84 25.03 -10.83
CA LEU A 182 -15.80 25.69 -12.13
C LEU A 182 -16.96 25.25 -13.02
N LEU A 183 -17.26 23.96 -13.04
CA LEU A 183 -18.41 23.44 -13.78
C LEU A 183 -19.72 24.02 -13.25
N LEU A 184 -19.88 24.08 -11.92
CA LEU A 184 -21.05 24.68 -11.29
C LEU A 184 -21.18 26.16 -11.66
N GLN A 185 -20.07 26.90 -11.70
CA GLN A 185 -20.07 28.30 -12.13
C GLN A 185 -20.50 28.43 -13.59
N LEU A 186 -19.99 27.58 -14.48
CA LEU A 186 -20.38 27.55 -15.89
C LEU A 186 -21.87 27.21 -16.02
N LEU A 187 -22.36 26.26 -15.23
CA LEU A 187 -23.77 25.87 -15.16
C LEU A 187 -24.66 27.05 -14.80
N LEU A 188 -24.25 27.80 -13.77
CA LEU A 188 -24.98 28.97 -13.30
C LEU A 188 -24.99 30.09 -14.34
N LEU A 189 -23.86 30.31 -15.03
CA LEU A 189 -23.78 31.25 -16.14
C LEU A 189 -24.72 30.84 -17.28
N LEU A 190 -24.74 29.55 -17.65
CA LEU A 190 -25.64 29.02 -18.68
C LEU A 190 -27.11 29.22 -18.29
N LEU A 191 -27.45 28.93 -17.04
CA LEU A 191 -28.80 29.14 -16.50
C LEU A 191 -29.19 30.63 -16.54
N LEU A 192 -28.28 31.53 -16.18
CA LEU A 192 -28.50 32.97 -16.23
C LEU A 192 -28.74 33.45 -17.67
N LEU A 193 -27.92 32.99 -18.61
CA LEU A 193 -28.08 33.31 -20.02
C LEU A 193 -29.43 32.83 -20.56
N LEU A 194 -29.82 31.62 -20.19
CA LEU A 194 -31.10 31.02 -20.55
C LEU A 194 -32.27 31.82 -19.98
N LEU A 195 -32.17 32.28 -18.74
CA LEU A 195 -33.15 33.15 -18.10
C LEU A 195 -33.25 34.51 -18.81
N LEU A 196 -32.11 35.11 -19.16
CA LEU A 196 -32.07 36.38 -19.90
C LEU A 196 -32.73 36.23 -21.28
N LEU A 197 -32.45 35.13 -21.98
CA LEU A 197 -33.07 34.83 -23.27
C LEU A 197 -34.59 34.70 -23.13
N LEU A 198 -35.06 34.02 -22.08
CA LEU A 198 -36.48 33.89 -21.78
C LEU A 198 -37.12 35.26 -21.52
N LEU A 199 -36.47 36.12 -20.74
CA LEU A 199 -36.95 37.47 -20.44
C LEU A 199 -37.04 38.32 -21.72
N LEU A 200 -36.00 38.29 -22.55
CA LEU A 200 -35.97 39.02 -23.82
C LEU A 200 -37.12 38.57 -24.73
N LEU A 201 -37.34 37.27 -24.82
CA LEU A 201 -38.44 36.74 -25.62
C LEU A 201 -39.80 37.18 -25.06
N LEU A 202 -39.98 37.15 -23.74
CA LEU A 202 -41.20 37.62 -23.10
C LEU A 202 -41.46 39.10 -23.41
N LEU A 203 -40.41 39.93 -23.39
CA LEU A 203 -40.51 41.34 -23.75
C LEU A 203 -40.90 41.52 -25.21
N LEU A 204 -40.27 40.78 -26.12
CA LEU A 204 -40.61 40.81 -27.55
C LEU A 204 -42.07 40.40 -27.78
N LEU A 205 -42.52 39.37 -27.05
CA LEU A 205 -43.91 38.90 -27.07
C LEU A 205 -44.88 40.00 -26.64
N LEU A 206 -44.55 40.69 -25.53
CA LEU A 206 -45.35 41.79 -25.02
C LEU A 206 -45.43 42.95 -26.02
N LEU A 207 -44.29 43.30 -26.64
CA LEU A 207 -44.24 44.32 -27.68
C LEU A 207 -45.11 43.94 -28.88
N LEU A 208 -45.01 42.70 -29.35
CA LEU A 208 -45.83 42.20 -30.44
C LEU A 208 -47.32 42.27 -30.09
N LEU A 209 -47.70 41.87 -28.87
CA LEU A 209 -49.07 41.97 -28.38
C LEU A 209 -49.55 43.44 -28.41
N LEU A 210 -48.73 44.36 -27.93
CA LEU A 210 -49.04 45.79 -27.93
C LEU A 210 -49.24 46.32 -29.36
N LEU A 211 -48.35 45.97 -30.29
CA LEU A 211 -48.49 46.34 -31.70
C LEU A 211 -49.77 45.78 -32.32
N LEU A 212 -50.11 44.52 -32.03
CA LEU A 212 -51.37 43.93 -32.47
C LEU A 212 -52.59 44.67 -31.91
N LEU A 213 -52.56 45.08 -30.64
CA LEU A 213 -53.62 45.88 -30.02
C LEU A 213 -53.77 47.25 -30.68
N LEU A 214 -52.65 47.94 -30.94
CA LEU A 214 -52.65 49.25 -31.63
C LEU A 214 -53.18 49.12 -33.06
N HIS A 215 -52.72 48.12 -33.80
CA HIS A 215 -53.19 47.86 -35.15
C HIS A 215 -54.70 47.57 -35.18
N HIS A 216 -55.18 46.75 -34.24
CA HIS A 216 -56.60 46.45 -34.09
C HIS A 216 -57.41 47.72 -33.81
N HIS A 217 -56.92 48.61 -32.93
CA HIS A 217 -57.58 49.88 -32.63
C HIS A 217 -57.65 50.81 -33.85
N HIS A 218 -56.55 50.95 -34.59
CA HIS A 218 -56.50 51.75 -35.82
C HIS A 218 -57.43 51.21 -36.91
N TYR A 219 -57.49 49.88 -37.07
CA TYR A 219 -58.40 49.22 -38.02
C TYR A 219 -59.87 49.53 -37.69
N HIS A 220 -60.25 49.50 -36.41
CA HIS A 220 -61.60 49.86 -35.99
C HIS A 220 -61.93 51.32 -36.30
N HIS A 221 -61.00 52.25 -36.11
CA HIS A 221 -61.24 53.66 -36.43
C HIS A 221 -61.46 53.92 -37.93
N HIS A 222 -60.76 53.23 -38.83
CA HIS A 222 -60.97 53.40 -40.27
C HIS A 222 -62.31 52.87 -40.78
N HIS A 223 -62.83 51.78 -40.20
CA HIS A 223 -64.15 51.26 -40.58
C HIS A 223 -65.29 52.19 -40.21
N HIS A 224 -65.15 52.99 -39.16
CA HIS A 224 -66.16 53.99 -38.81
C HIS A 224 -66.22 55.18 -39.79
N HIS A 225 -65.10 55.52 -40.44
CA HIS A 225 -65.07 56.61 -41.43
C HIS A 225 -65.65 56.23 -42.80
N HIS A 226 -65.61 54.95 -43.19
CA HIS A 226 -66.23 54.51 -44.46
C HIS A 226 -67.74 54.29 -44.38
N HIS A 227 -68.31 54.16 -43.18
CA HIS A 227 -69.77 54.09 -43.01
C HIS A 227 -70.45 55.46 -42.86
N SER A 228 -69.68 56.54 -42.85
CA SER A 228 -70.18 57.92 -42.72
C SER A 228 -70.11 58.72 -44.02
N GLN A 229 -69.80 58.08 -45.14
CA GLN A 229 -69.95 58.61 -46.50
C GLN A 229 -71.01 57.79 -47.24
#